data_AF-A0A2G4E4M4-F1
#
_entry.id   AF-A0A2G4E4M4-F1
#
_cell.length_a   1.000
_cell.length_b   1.000
_cell.length_c   1.000
_cell.angle_alpha   90.00
_cell.angle_beta   90.00
_cell.angle_gamma   90.00
#
_symmetry.space_group_name_H-M   'P 1'
#
loop_
_entity.id
_entity.type
_entity.pdbx_description
1 polymer ?
#
loop_
_entity_poly.entity_id
_entity_poly.type
_entity_poly.pdbx_seq_one_letter_code
_entity_poly.pdbx_strand_id
1 'polypeptide(L)'
;WQVVPQIGVSRFRIDLGIVHPDRPGDYLAGVECDGATYHSAATARDRDKVRGAILSGLGWNLLRLWSTDWWVDKQGALQKLHVALNDLLDQSRRDSAAERVDEAVAAPAVADKDPV
;
A
#
# COMPACT_ATOMS: atom_id res chain seq x y z
N TRP A 1 -12.24 -0.25 -5.54
CA TRP A 1 -11.19 -0.91 -4.75
C TRP A 1 -11.79 -2.01 -3.89
N GLN A 2 -11.13 -3.17 -3.81
CA GLN A 2 -11.47 -4.18 -2.79
C GLN A 2 -10.74 -3.83 -1.49
N VAL A 3 -11.47 -3.83 -0.38
CA VAL A 3 -11.00 -3.33 0.92
C VAL A 3 -11.14 -4.41 1.98
N VAL A 4 -10.10 -4.60 2.79
CA VAL A 4 -10.11 -5.52 3.94
C VAL A 4 -9.85 -4.71 5.21
N PRO A 5 -10.79 -4.67 6.17
CA PRO A 5 -10.59 -3.89 7.39
C PRO A 5 -9.65 -4.59 8.39
N GLN A 6 -9.01 -3.80 9.24
CA GLN A 6 -8.33 -4.24 10.47
C GLN A 6 -7.27 -5.34 10.24
N ILE A 7 -6.41 -5.13 9.26
CA ILE A 7 -5.36 -6.08 8.89
C ILE A 7 -4.13 -5.95 9.81
N GLY A 8 -3.44 -7.06 10.05
CA GLY A 8 -2.26 -7.12 10.93
C GLY A 8 -2.57 -7.68 12.32
N VAL A 9 -1.56 -7.65 13.19
CA VAL A 9 -1.61 -8.28 14.52
C VAL A 9 -1.21 -7.31 15.62
N SER A 10 -1.76 -7.53 16.82
CA SER A 10 -1.43 -6.75 18.02
C SER A 10 -1.56 -5.22 17.77
N ARG A 11 -0.50 -4.45 18.06
CA ARG A 11 -0.44 -2.98 17.94
C ARG A 11 -0.09 -2.45 16.55
N PHE A 12 0.15 -3.33 15.57
CA PHE A 12 0.55 -2.95 14.20
C PHE A 12 -0.59 -3.17 13.20
N ARG A 13 -1.82 -2.89 13.62
CA ARG A 13 -2.97 -2.97 12.72
C ARG A 13 -3.02 -1.76 11.80
N ILE A 14 -3.43 -2.00 10.56
CA ILE A 14 -3.80 -0.97 9.60
C ILE A 14 -5.32 -1.01 9.48
N ASP A 15 -5.94 0.16 9.44
CA ASP A 15 -7.40 0.25 9.51
C ASP A 15 -8.07 -0.37 8.28
N LEU A 16 -7.51 -0.13 7.09
CA LEU A 16 -8.02 -0.66 5.83
C LEU A 16 -6.85 -1.09 4.92
N GLY A 17 -6.82 -2.35 4.52
CA GLY A 17 -5.95 -2.85 3.45
C GLY A 17 -6.65 -2.75 2.09
N ILE A 18 -5.97 -2.19 1.10
CA ILE A 18 -6.43 -2.14 -0.28
C ILE A 18 -5.78 -3.27 -1.06
N VAL A 19 -6.59 -4.23 -1.54
CA VAL A 19 -6.09 -5.39 -2.29
C VAL A 19 -5.58 -4.95 -3.65
N HIS A 20 -4.43 -5.49 -4.06
CA HIS A 20 -3.86 -5.20 -5.37
C HIS A 20 -4.73 -5.83 -6.48
N PRO A 21 -5.25 -5.04 -7.45
CA PRO A 21 -6.21 -5.56 -8.44
C PRO A 21 -5.58 -6.56 -9.40
N ASP A 22 -4.30 -6.40 -9.76
CA ASP A 22 -3.62 -7.30 -10.69
C ASP A 22 -2.83 -8.42 -9.99
N ARG A 23 -2.80 -8.45 -8.64
CA ARG A 23 -2.03 -9.41 -7.83
C ARG A 23 -2.88 -9.90 -6.66
N PRO A 24 -3.83 -10.82 -6.91
CA PRO A 24 -4.69 -11.36 -5.87
C PRO A 24 -3.86 -12.01 -4.76
N GLY A 25 -4.09 -11.61 -3.51
CA GLY A 25 -3.32 -12.04 -2.35
C GLY A 25 -2.37 -10.95 -1.81
N ASP A 26 -2.00 -9.97 -2.64
CA ASP A 26 -1.18 -8.84 -2.24
C ASP A 26 -2.04 -7.62 -1.83
N TYR A 27 -1.46 -6.77 -0.99
CA TYR A 27 -1.98 -5.45 -0.70
C TYR A 27 -1.21 -4.38 -1.48
N LEU A 28 -1.94 -3.50 -2.15
CA LEU A 28 -1.38 -2.33 -2.82
C LEU A 28 -0.98 -1.25 -1.79
N ALA A 29 -1.86 -1.02 -0.83
CA ALA A 29 -1.69 0.03 0.18
C ALA A 29 -2.43 -0.31 1.49
N GLY A 30 -1.95 0.28 2.57
CA GLY A 30 -2.67 0.42 3.83
C GLY A 30 -3.21 1.84 3.97
N VAL A 31 -4.45 1.99 4.42
CA VAL A 31 -5.06 3.28 4.75
C VAL A 31 -5.27 3.36 6.26
N GLU A 32 -4.77 4.45 6.84
CA GLU A 32 -4.92 4.77 8.25
C GLU A 32 -5.93 5.89 8.46
N CYS A 33 -6.82 5.68 9.42
CA CYS A 33 -7.82 6.64 9.84
C CYS A 33 -7.42 7.20 11.21
N ASP A 34 -7.49 8.52 11.37
CA ASP A 34 -7.22 9.22 12.64
C ASP A 34 -8.31 9.02 13.71
N GLY A 35 -9.49 8.53 13.33
CA GLY A 35 -10.72 8.55 14.14
C GLY A 35 -10.67 7.81 15.48
N ALA A 36 -9.90 6.73 15.61
CA ALA A 36 -9.76 6.01 16.89
C ALA A 36 -8.76 6.68 17.85
N THR A 37 -7.83 7.47 17.32
CA THR A 37 -6.72 8.07 18.07
C THR A 37 -7.03 9.50 18.56
N TYR A 38 -8.10 10.12 18.05
CA TYR A 38 -8.56 11.46 18.45
C TYR A 38 -8.75 11.62 19.97
N HIS A 39 -8.99 10.52 20.70
CA HIS A 39 -9.19 10.53 22.15
C HIS A 39 -7.96 10.18 23.01
N SER A 40 -6.77 9.94 22.44
CA SER A 40 -5.59 9.56 23.23
C SER A 40 -4.50 10.65 23.30
N ALA A 41 -4.29 11.13 24.52
CA ALA A 41 -3.46 12.28 24.91
C ALA A 41 -1.97 12.21 24.50
N ALA A 42 -1.39 13.40 24.27
CA ALA A 42 0.02 13.87 24.30
C ALA A 42 1.18 12.98 23.77
N THR A 43 1.15 11.66 24.00
CA THR A 43 2.17 10.67 23.59
C THR A 43 1.81 9.90 22.31
N ALA A 44 0.65 10.16 21.71
CA ALA A 44 0.18 9.47 20.51
C ALA A 44 1.02 9.77 19.25
N ARG A 45 1.54 11.00 19.12
CA ARG A 45 2.27 11.43 17.91
C ARG A 45 3.56 10.66 17.67
N ASP A 46 4.38 10.47 18.69
CA ASP A 46 5.67 9.78 18.51
C ASP A 46 5.47 8.28 18.25
N ARG A 47 4.46 7.68 18.88
CA ARG A 47 4.06 6.29 18.58
C ARG A 47 3.54 6.16 17.15
N ASP A 48 2.74 7.09 16.67
CA ASP A 48 2.23 7.07 15.29
C ASP A 48 3.36 7.19 14.27
N LYS A 49 4.33 8.08 14.52
CA LYS A 49 5.52 8.21 13.66
C LYS A 49 6.35 6.93 13.63
N VAL A 50 6.63 6.34 14.79
CA VAL A 50 7.40 5.09 14.89
C VAL A 50 6.65 3.95 14.22
N ARG A 51 5.34 3.84 14.43
CA ARG A 51 4.51 2.82 13.81
C ARG A 51 4.49 2.95 12.29
N GLY A 52 4.28 4.17 11.78
CA GLY A 52 4.34 4.45 10.35
C GLY A 52 5.69 4.07 9.75
N ALA A 53 6.80 4.46 10.41
CA ALA A 53 8.14 4.11 9.95
C ALA A 53 8.40 2.59 9.92
N ILE A 54 7.93 1.85 10.94
CA ILE A 54 8.04 0.38 10.97
C ILE A 54 7.24 -0.25 9.83
N LEU A 55 5.99 0.17 9.63
CA LEU A 55 5.14 -0.37 8.57
C LEU A 55 5.70 -0.07 7.19
N SER A 56 6.20 1.15 6.95
CA SER A 56 6.90 1.48 5.71
C SER A 56 8.19 0.66 5.53
N GLY A 57 8.94 0.41 6.59
CA GLY A 57 10.10 -0.49 6.56
C GLY A 57 9.75 -1.96 6.26
N LEU A 58 8.52 -2.37 6.51
CA LEU A 58 7.96 -3.67 6.12
C LEU A 58 7.40 -3.67 4.69
N GLY A 59 7.58 -2.59 3.92
CA GLY A 59 7.15 -2.49 2.52
C GLY A 59 5.72 -1.97 2.32
N TRP A 60 5.06 -1.45 3.36
CA TRP A 60 3.72 -0.89 3.21
C TRP A 60 3.75 0.50 2.57
N ASN A 61 2.97 0.66 1.50
CA ASN A 61 2.51 1.97 1.05
C ASN A 61 1.38 2.44 1.98
N LEU A 62 1.67 3.40 2.86
CA LEU A 62 0.68 3.94 3.80
C LEU A 62 0.07 5.25 3.27
N LEU A 63 -1.25 5.27 3.17
CA LEU A 63 -2.05 6.45 2.91
C LEU A 63 -2.83 6.82 4.17
N ARG A 64 -3.20 8.10 4.30
CA ARG A 64 -3.95 8.60 5.45
C ARG A 64 -5.25 9.26 5.04
N LEU A 65 -6.32 8.93 5.74
CA LEU A 65 -7.63 9.55 5.60
C LEU A 65 -8.01 10.22 6.93
N TRP A 66 -8.09 11.54 6.93
CA TRP A 66 -8.41 12.32 8.12
C TRP A 66 -9.92 12.49 8.28
N SER A 67 -10.41 12.27 9.48
CA SER A 67 -11.80 12.45 9.89
C SER A 67 -12.25 13.90 9.70
N THR A 68 -11.34 14.86 9.90
CA THR A 68 -11.59 16.28 9.62
C THR A 68 -11.83 16.54 8.14
N ASP A 69 -10.98 15.99 7.27
CA ASP A 69 -11.12 16.16 5.82
C ASP A 69 -12.39 15.49 5.33
N TRP A 70 -12.68 14.29 5.85
CA TRP A 70 -13.89 13.56 5.56
C TRP A 70 -15.16 14.30 5.98
N TRP A 71 -15.14 14.93 7.16
CA TRP A 71 -16.29 15.67 7.66
C TRP A 71 -16.53 16.97 6.88
N VAL A 72 -15.46 17.67 6.51
CA VAL A 72 -15.53 18.93 5.75
C VAL A 72 -15.91 18.69 4.29
N ASP A 73 -15.24 17.77 3.62
CA ASP A 73 -15.49 17.40 2.22
C ASP A 73 -15.19 15.93 1.98
N LYS A 74 -16.19 15.08 2.25
CA LYS A 74 -16.11 13.65 2.02
C LYS A 74 -15.75 13.29 0.57
N GLN A 75 -16.31 14.00 -0.41
CA GLN A 75 -16.08 13.67 -1.82
C GLN A 75 -14.65 14.03 -2.23
N GLY A 76 -14.16 15.20 -1.83
CA GLY A 76 -12.77 15.58 -2.05
C GLY A 76 -11.78 14.66 -1.34
N ALA A 77 -12.07 14.24 -0.10
CA ALA A 77 -11.24 13.28 0.61
C ALA A 77 -11.17 11.93 -0.11
N LEU A 78 -12.31 11.41 -0.57
CA LEU A 78 -12.37 10.18 -1.37
C LEU A 78 -11.64 10.32 -2.70
N GLN A 79 -11.79 11.45 -3.40
CA GLN A 79 -11.12 11.68 -4.67
C GLN A 79 -9.60 11.72 -4.51
N LYS A 80 -9.09 12.40 -3.47
CA LYS A 80 -7.65 12.42 -3.15
C LYS A 80 -7.12 11.01 -2.87
N LEU A 81 -7.85 10.23 -2.07
CA LEU A 81 -7.48 8.84 -1.78
C LEU A 81 -7.51 7.98 -3.05
N HIS A 82 -8.51 8.16 -3.91
CA HIS A 82 -8.62 7.42 -5.16
C HIS A 82 -7.47 7.73 -6.12
N VAL A 83 -7.10 9.01 -6.29
CA VAL A 83 -5.94 9.43 -7.09
C VAL A 83 -4.66 8.80 -6.56
N ALA A 84 -4.40 8.90 -5.25
CA ALA A 84 -3.20 8.32 -4.65
C ALA A 84 -3.11 6.79 -4.84
N LEU A 85 -4.25 6.08 -4.78
CA LEU A 85 -4.29 4.64 -5.03
C LEU A 85 -4.02 4.29 -6.50
N ASN A 86 -4.51 5.09 -7.46
CA ASN A 86 -4.18 4.90 -8.87
C ASN A 86 -2.70 5.16 -9.13
N ASP A 87 -2.13 6.22 -8.54
CA ASP A 87 -0.70 6.54 -8.70
C ASP A 87 0.18 5.38 -8.19
N LEU A 88 -0.17 4.80 -7.03
CA LEU A 88 0.51 3.61 -6.49
C LEU A 88 0.35 2.39 -7.39
N LEU A 89 -0.83 2.18 -7.96
CA LEU A 89 -1.07 1.06 -8.88
C LEU A 89 -0.23 1.21 -10.15
N ASP A 90 -0.19 2.40 -10.73
CA ASP A 90 0.59 2.69 -11.92
C ASP A 90 2.10 2.57 -11.65
N GLN A 91 2.56 2.97 -10.46
CA GLN A 91 3.93 2.70 -10.02
C GLN A 91 4.20 1.21 -9.92
N SER A 92 3.35 0.46 -9.23
CA SER A 92 3.51 -0.98 -9.06
C SER A 92 3.56 -1.72 -10.41
N ARG A 93 2.75 -1.32 -11.38
CA ARG A 93 2.74 -1.89 -12.73
C ARG A 93 4.04 -1.60 -13.49
N ARG A 94 4.59 -0.40 -13.33
CA ARG A 94 5.88 -0.01 -13.92
C ARG A 94 7.02 -0.82 -13.32
N ASP A 95 7.05 -0.98 -12.00
CA ASP A 95 8.08 -1.75 -11.31
C ASP A 95 8.04 -3.23 -11.74
N SER A 96 6.85 -3.83 -11.78
CA SER A 96 6.66 -5.21 -12.25
C SER A 96 7.01 -5.40 -13.73
N ALA A 97 6.94 -4.34 -14.55
CA ALA A 97 7.37 -4.39 -15.95
C ALA A 97 8.89 -4.31 -16.07
N ALA A 98 9.54 -3.46 -15.26
CA ALA A 98 11.00 -3.35 -15.21
C ALA A 98 11.65 -4.66 -14.74
N GLU A 99 11.13 -5.26 -13.67
CA GLU A 99 11.61 -6.55 -13.15
C GLU A 99 11.53 -7.67 -14.19
N ARG A 100 10.44 -7.73 -14.97
CA ARG A 100 10.30 -8.71 -16.06
C ARG A 100 11.28 -8.49 -17.21
N VAL A 101 11.63 -7.24 -17.51
CA VAL A 101 12.64 -6.93 -18.53
C VAL A 101 14.01 -7.36 -18.04
N ASP A 102 14.37 -7.04 -16.80
CA ASP A 102 15.64 -7.45 -16.20
C ASP A 102 15.77 -8.98 -16.15
N GLU A 103 14.70 -9.69 -15.76
CA GLU A 103 14.70 -11.16 -15.72
C GLU A 103 14.79 -11.79 -17.13
N ALA A 104 14.11 -11.22 -18.13
CA ALA A 104 14.21 -11.67 -19.52
C ALA A 104 15.60 -11.42 -20.13
N VAL A 105 16.29 -10.37 -19.71
CA VAL A 105 17.68 -10.09 -20.12
C VAL A 105 18.68 -10.99 -19.38
N ALA A 106 18.39 -11.37 -18.14
CA ALA A 106 19.23 -12.24 -17.32
C ALA A 106 19.09 -13.74 -17.63
N ALA A 107 17.98 -14.18 -18.23
CA ALA A 107 17.80 -15.57 -18.65
C ALA A 107 18.71 -15.89 -19.85
N PRO A 108 19.70 -16.79 -19.74
CA PRO A 108 20.53 -17.15 -20.88
C PRO A 108 19.65 -17.87 -21.91
N ALA A 109 19.77 -17.46 -23.19
CA ALA A 109 19.24 -18.23 -24.31
C ALA A 109 19.89 -19.61 -24.25
N VAL A 110 19.14 -20.60 -23.76
CA VAL A 110 19.55 -22.01 -23.80
C VAL A 110 19.59 -22.38 -25.28
N ALA A 111 20.81 -22.32 -25.82
CA ALA A 111 21.10 -22.67 -27.19
C ALA A 111 20.72 -24.13 -27.41
N ASP A 112 19.84 -24.28 -28.39
CA ASP A 112 19.47 -25.51 -29.06
C ASP A 112 20.71 -26.39 -29.32
N LYS A 113 20.67 -27.61 -28.83
CA LYS A 113 21.53 -28.68 -29.33
C LYS A 113 20.61 -29.74 -29.92
N ASP A 114 20.41 -29.62 -31.23
CA ASP A 114 19.87 -30.68 -32.07
C ASP A 114 20.62 -32.00 -31.79
N PRO A 115 19.92 -33.09 -31.43
CA PRO A 115 20.50 -34.42 -31.55
C PRO A 115 20.18 -34.99 -32.94
N VAL A 116 21.29 -35.34 -33.61
CA VAL A 116 21.52 -36.19 -34.81
C VAL A 116 20.35 -37.08 -35.26
#